data_AF-A0AAV9CEK1-F1
#
_entry.id   AF-A0AAV9CEK1-F1
#
_cell.length_a   1.000
_cell.length_b   1.000
_cell.length_c   1.000
_cell.angle_alpha   90.00
_cell.angle_beta   90.00
_cell.angle_gamma   90.00
#
_symmetry.space_group_name_H-M   'P 1'
#
loop_
_entity.id
_entity.type
_entity.pdbx_description
1 polymer ?
#
loop_
_entity_poly.entity_id
_entity_poly.type
_entity_poly.pdbx_seq_one_letter_code
_entity_poly.pdbx_strand_id
1 'polypeptide(L)'
;MKKKVQRRFKIRGFTLKVETLDEVLSFLSRFQDAEDEALDLLIDELEKESLKSSILDRDSIHRVVSLLLEAESAAVETDPVGPSTSSRSSLRVIDAFLVPKFRFDPVKKVFYE
;
A
#
# COMPACT_ATOMS: atom_id res chain seq x y z
N MET A 1 19.24 6.92 10.11
CA MET A 1 18.38 6.78 8.91
C MET A 1 18.50 7.90 7.87
N LYS A 2 18.35 9.19 8.22
CA LYS A 2 18.29 10.33 7.25
C LYS A 2 19.31 10.27 6.09
N LYS A 3 20.60 10.05 6.40
CA LYS A 3 21.66 9.93 5.38
C LYS A 3 21.53 8.70 4.47
N LYS A 4 20.99 7.59 4.99
CA LYS A 4 20.77 6.34 4.25
C LYS A 4 19.65 6.52 3.22
N VAL A 5 18.53 7.09 3.64
CA VAL A 5 17.40 7.43 2.76
C VAL A 5 17.85 8.36 1.64
N GLN A 6 18.53 9.47 1.97
CA GLN A 6 19.05 10.39 0.97
C GLN A 6 20.02 9.72 -0.03
N ARG A 7 20.87 8.80 0.45
CA ARG A 7 21.80 8.07 -0.42
C ARG A 7 21.06 7.15 -1.40
N ARG A 8 20.01 6.46 -0.95
CA ARG A 8 19.20 5.55 -1.78
C ARG A 8 18.48 6.32 -2.90
N PHE A 9 17.82 7.42 -2.56
CA PHE A 9 17.19 8.31 -3.55
C PHE A 9 18.21 8.89 -4.54
N LYS A 10 19.39 9.34 -4.07
CA LYS A 10 20.44 9.85 -4.95
C LYS A 10 20.99 8.82 -5.94
N ILE A 11 21.16 7.56 -5.52
CA ILE A 11 21.63 6.48 -6.41
C ILE A 11 20.65 6.24 -7.55
N ARG A 12 19.35 6.40 -7.29
CA ARG A 12 18.26 6.26 -8.28
C ARG A 12 18.01 7.55 -9.08
N GLY A 13 18.84 8.58 -8.92
CA GLY A 13 18.75 9.83 -9.68
C GLY A 13 17.73 10.84 -9.15
N PHE A 14 17.17 10.60 -7.96
CA PHE A 14 16.20 11.50 -7.34
C PHE A 14 16.86 12.47 -6.35
N THR A 15 16.35 13.70 -6.32
CA THR A 15 16.74 14.71 -5.32
C THR A 15 15.59 14.93 -4.34
N LEU A 16 15.83 14.56 -3.08
CA LEU A 16 14.88 14.72 -1.99
C LEU A 16 15.07 16.09 -1.30
N LYS A 17 13.98 16.83 -1.09
CA LYS A 17 13.97 18.04 -0.26
C LYS A 17 13.93 17.67 1.23
N VAL A 18 14.17 18.65 2.10
CA VAL A 18 14.17 18.43 3.56
C VAL A 18 12.74 18.14 4.06
N GLU A 19 11.75 18.85 3.53
CA GLU A 19 10.33 18.65 3.86
C GLU A 19 9.82 17.25 3.48
N THR A 20 10.30 16.71 2.36
CA THR A 20 9.95 15.38 1.89
C THR A 20 10.67 14.27 2.64
N LEU A 21 11.86 14.56 3.19
CA LEU A 21 12.63 13.59 3.97
C LEU A 21 11.88 13.18 5.24
N ASP A 22 11.26 14.11 5.95
CA ASP A 22 10.56 13.81 7.19
C ASP A 22 9.29 12.97 6.92
N GLU A 23 8.61 13.21 5.80
CA GLU A 23 7.45 12.42 5.37
C GLU A 23 7.85 10.97 5.05
N VAL A 24 8.94 10.76 4.30
CA VAL A 24 9.46 9.41 4.03
C VAL A 24 9.83 8.68 5.33
N LEU A 25 10.45 9.36 6.28
CA LEU A 25 10.80 8.73 7.57
C LEU A 25 9.56 8.35 8.37
N SER A 26 8.52 9.18 8.33
CA SER A 26 7.25 8.86 8.98
C SER A 26 6.60 7.61 8.39
N PHE A 27 6.68 7.44 7.06
CA PHE A 27 6.24 6.23 6.38
C PHE A 27 7.07 5.01 6.80
N LEU A 28 8.40 5.10 6.76
CA LEU A 28 9.29 3.99 7.11
C LEU A 28 9.14 3.56 8.58
N SER A 29 8.80 4.49 9.48
CA SER A 29 8.59 4.18 10.90
C SER A 29 7.44 3.20 11.17
N ARG A 30 6.55 2.99 10.18
CA ARG A 30 5.48 1.97 10.22
C ARG A 30 5.99 0.56 9.94
N PHE A 31 7.15 0.42 9.29
CA PHE A 31 7.72 -0.86 8.86
C PHE A 31 9.06 -1.13 9.56
N GLN A 32 9.09 -1.14 10.90
CA GLN A 32 10.34 -1.24 11.69
C GLN A 32 11.21 -2.48 11.35
N ASP A 33 10.59 -3.58 10.92
CA ASP A 33 11.30 -4.81 10.56
C ASP A 33 11.66 -4.89 9.06
N ALA A 34 11.08 -4.02 8.22
CA ALA A 34 11.20 -4.06 6.76
C ALA A 34 11.51 -2.67 6.15
N GLU A 35 12.17 -1.78 6.91
CA GLU A 35 12.42 -0.39 6.50
C GLU A 35 13.15 -0.29 5.15
N ASP A 36 14.11 -1.18 4.90
CA ASP A 36 14.88 -1.17 3.65
C ASP A 36 14.06 -1.63 2.45
N GLU A 37 13.21 -2.65 2.63
CA GLU A 37 12.30 -3.12 1.58
C GLU A 37 11.21 -2.09 1.29
N ALA A 38 10.62 -1.50 2.33
CA ALA A 38 9.63 -0.42 2.20
C ALA A 38 10.22 0.81 1.50
N LEU A 39 11.48 1.14 1.76
CA LEU A 39 12.18 2.23 1.09
C LEU A 39 12.44 1.94 -0.39
N ASP A 40 12.94 0.74 -0.70
CA ASP A 40 13.19 0.36 -2.10
C ASP A 40 11.87 0.30 -2.89
N LEU A 41 10.78 -0.21 -2.29
CA LEU A 41 9.43 -0.23 -2.89
C LEU A 41 8.86 1.17 -3.14
N LEU A 42 9.02 2.09 -2.18
CA LEU A 42 8.61 3.49 -2.34
C LEU A 42 9.32 4.14 -3.53
N ILE A 43 10.62 3.87 -3.70
CA ILE A 43 11.40 4.42 -4.81
C ILE A 43 10.98 3.81 -6.15
N ASP A 44 10.74 2.50 -6.19
CA ASP A 44 10.31 1.81 -7.41
C ASP A 44 8.92 2.29 -7.86
N GLU A 45 7.99 2.56 -6.94
CA GLU A 45 6.67 3.09 -7.29
C GLU A 45 6.76 4.55 -7.80
N LEU A 46 7.67 5.33 -7.23
CA LEU A 46 7.95 6.69 -7.66
C LEU A 46 8.63 6.75 -9.04
N GLU A 47 9.37 5.71 -9.42
CA GLU A 47 9.94 5.54 -10.76
C GLU A 47 8.86 5.18 -11.81
N LYS A 48 7.77 4.51 -11.40
CA LYS A 48 6.62 4.22 -12.26
C LYS A 48 5.75 5.46 -12.51
N GLU A 49 5.67 6.37 -11.54
CA GLU A 49 5.10 7.68 -11.80
C GLU A 49 5.98 8.39 -12.84
N SER A 50 5.40 8.78 -13.98
CA SER A 50 6.10 9.61 -14.97
C SER A 50 6.29 11.02 -14.41
N LEU A 51 7.27 11.16 -13.53
CA LEU A 51 7.60 12.44 -12.93
C LEU A 51 8.20 13.34 -14.00
N LYS A 52 7.63 14.52 -14.14
CA LYS A 52 8.13 15.56 -15.06
C LYS A 52 9.51 16.09 -14.64
N SER A 53 9.93 15.81 -13.41
CA SER A 53 11.23 16.22 -12.85
C SER A 53 11.76 15.21 -11.86
N SER A 54 13.09 15.03 -11.80
CA SER A 54 13.73 14.15 -10.80
C SER A 54 13.90 14.80 -9.41
N ILE A 55 13.42 16.04 -9.25
CA ILE A 55 13.23 16.69 -7.95
C ILE A 55 11.87 16.25 -7.40
N LEU A 56 11.88 15.63 -6.23
CA LEU A 56 10.68 15.13 -5.58
C LEU A 56 10.02 16.25 -4.78
N ASP A 57 8.80 16.58 -5.17
CA ASP A 57 7.92 17.43 -4.40
C ASP A 57 7.18 16.64 -3.31
N ARG A 58 6.55 17.37 -2.41
CA ARG A 58 5.77 16.77 -1.32
C ARG A 58 4.58 15.99 -1.86
N ASP A 59 3.92 16.53 -2.87
CA ASP A 59 2.69 15.96 -3.40
C ASP A 59 2.91 14.61 -4.09
N SER A 60 4.01 14.40 -4.83
CA SER A 60 4.32 13.09 -5.42
C SER A 60 4.61 12.05 -4.34
N ILE A 61 5.40 12.39 -3.32
CA ILE A 61 5.68 11.45 -2.24
C ILE A 61 4.41 11.13 -1.47
N HIS A 62 3.60 12.14 -1.12
CA HIS A 62 2.35 11.94 -0.41
C HIS A 62 1.39 11.04 -1.18
N ARG A 63 1.29 11.20 -2.51
CA ARG A 63 0.47 10.34 -3.37
C ARG A 63 0.93 8.89 -3.33
N VAL A 64 2.21 8.64 -3.57
CA VAL A 64 2.75 7.28 -3.55
C VAL A 64 2.63 6.66 -2.16
N VAL A 65 2.97 7.39 -1.10
CA VAL A 65 2.81 6.94 0.29
C VAL A 65 1.35 6.60 0.59
N SER A 66 0.40 7.44 0.17
CA SER A 66 -1.03 7.16 0.37
C SER A 66 -1.46 5.89 -0.37
N LEU A 67 -1.04 5.73 -1.63
CA LEU A 67 -1.31 4.53 -2.43
C LEU A 67 -0.76 3.26 -1.77
N LEU A 68 0.47 3.31 -1.25
CA LEU A 68 1.11 2.17 -0.59
C LEU A 68 0.41 1.80 0.72
N LEU A 69 -0.03 2.78 1.50
CA LEU A 69 -0.78 2.55 2.75
C LEU A 69 -2.20 2.04 2.49
N GLU A 70 -2.86 2.53 1.44
CA GLU A 70 -4.15 2.00 0.99
C GLU A 70 -4.01 0.53 0.56
N ALA A 71 -2.97 0.20 -0.21
CA ALA A 71 -2.68 -1.17 -0.61
C ALA A 71 -2.36 -2.08 0.59
N GLU A 72 -1.60 -1.60 1.57
CA GLU A 72 -1.34 -2.32 2.82
C GLU A 72 -2.64 -2.58 3.59
N SER A 73 -3.48 -1.55 3.76
CA SER A 73 -4.77 -1.70 4.46
C SER A 73 -5.71 -2.69 3.77
N ALA A 74 -5.73 -2.71 2.43
CA ALA A 74 -6.49 -3.67 1.65
C ALA A 74 -5.91 -5.09 1.73
N ALA A 75 -4.59 -5.23 1.84
CA ALA A 75 -3.91 -6.51 2.03
C ALA A 75 -4.15 -7.09 3.44
N VAL A 76 -4.37 -6.26 4.47
CA VAL A 76 -4.71 -6.74 5.82
C VAL A 76 -6.14 -7.31 5.89
N GLU A 77 -7.05 -6.86 5.02
CA GLU A 77 -8.41 -7.42 4.92
C GLU A 77 -8.52 -8.62 3.95
N THR A 78 -7.43 -9.03 3.30
CA THR A 78 -7.45 -10.14 2.34
C THR A 78 -6.26 -11.08 2.52
N ASP A 79 -6.56 -12.34 2.86
CA ASP A 79 -5.65 -13.46 2.63
C ASP A 79 -5.06 -13.42 1.19
N PRO A 80 -3.84 -13.95 0.98
CA PRO A 80 -3.00 -13.58 -0.14
C PRO A 80 -3.48 -14.23 -1.44
N VAL A 81 -3.77 -13.43 -2.46
CA VAL A 81 -3.50 -13.64 -3.90
C VAL A 81 -4.05 -12.42 -4.65
N GLY A 82 -3.18 -11.69 -5.35
CA GLY A 82 -3.54 -10.50 -6.17
C GLY A 82 -4.38 -10.82 -7.42
N PRO A 83 -4.50 -9.93 -8.44
CA PRO A 83 -3.82 -8.66 -8.63
C PRO A 83 -4.76 -7.44 -8.72
N SER A 84 -4.14 -6.27 -8.57
CA SER A 84 -4.69 -4.92 -8.73
C SER A 84 -5.50 -4.75 -10.02
N THR A 85 -6.73 -4.26 -9.91
CA THR A 85 -7.42 -3.59 -11.03
C THR A 85 -8.37 -2.51 -10.52
N SER A 86 -8.03 -1.27 -10.88
CA SER A 86 -8.86 -0.09 -11.13
C SER A 86 -10.29 -0.06 -10.56
N SER A 87 -10.56 0.97 -9.75
CA SER A 87 -11.86 1.37 -9.20
C SER A 87 -13.01 1.44 -10.22
N ARG A 88 -13.57 0.28 -10.57
CA ARG A 88 -14.86 0.10 -11.21
C ARG A 88 -15.60 -0.95 -10.39
N SER A 89 -16.60 -0.53 -9.61
CA SER A 89 -17.57 -1.39 -8.89
C SER A 89 -17.05 -2.82 -8.63
N SER A 90 -16.33 -3.00 -7.51
CA SER A 90 -15.57 -4.23 -7.22
C SER A 90 -16.47 -5.47 -7.30
N LEU A 91 -16.38 -6.23 -8.39
CA LEU A 91 -16.96 -7.54 -8.49
C LEU A 91 -16.11 -8.50 -7.65
N ARG A 92 -16.76 -9.32 -6.82
CA ARG A 92 -16.10 -10.39 -6.06
C ARG A 92 -16.68 -11.72 -6.52
N VAL A 93 -15.80 -12.67 -6.81
CA VAL A 93 -16.18 -14.05 -7.10
C VAL A 93 -16.22 -14.81 -5.79
N ILE A 94 -17.37 -15.42 -5.48
CA ILE A 94 -17.54 -16.24 -4.28
C ILE A 94 -17.42 -17.69 -4.69
N ASP A 95 -16.47 -18.41 -4.08
CA ASP A 95 -16.38 -19.86 -4.22
C ASP A 95 -17.50 -20.52 -3.40
N ALA A 96 -18.45 -21.15 -4.08
CA ALA A 96 -19.60 -21.82 -3.45
C ALA A 96 -19.20 -22.94 -2.47
N PHE A 97 -17.98 -23.48 -2.56
CA PHE A 97 -17.48 -24.51 -1.65
C PHE A 97 -16.83 -23.95 -0.38
N LEU A 98 -16.50 -22.66 -0.37
CA LEU A 98 -15.87 -21.95 0.77
C LEU A 98 -16.85 -21.04 1.52
N VAL A 99 -18.15 -21.09 1.20
CA VAL A 99 -19.18 -20.29 1.90
C VAL A 99 -19.62 -20.99 3.19
N PRO A 100 -19.72 -20.27 4.32
CA PRO A 100 -20.33 -20.80 5.54
C PRO A 100 -21.75 -21.31 5.29
N LYS A 101 -22.08 -22.48 5.86
CA LYS A 101 -23.38 -23.12 5.67
C LYS A 101 -24.34 -22.70 6.77
N PHE A 102 -25.29 -21.83 6.46
CA PHE A 102 -26.29 -21.42 7.43
C PHE A 102 -27.54 -22.30 7.40
N ARG A 103 -28.09 -22.61 8.58
CA ARG A 103 -29.38 -23.27 8.78
C ARG A 103 -30.40 -22.27 9.30
N PHE A 104 -31.65 -22.39 8.84
CA PHE A 104 -32.73 -21.50 9.25
C PHE A 104 -33.54 -22.10 10.41
N ASP A 105 -33.74 -21.32 11.48
CA ASP A 105 -34.69 -21.62 12.54
C ASP A 105 -36.04 -20.93 12.24
N PRO A 106 -37.11 -21.68 11.91
CA PRO A 106 -38.41 -21.10 11.55
C PRO A 106 -39.19 -20.53 12.73
N VAL A 107 -38.85 -20.92 13.97
CA VAL A 107 -39.50 -20.44 15.21
C VAL A 107 -38.87 -19.13 15.63
N LYS A 108 -37.53 -19.08 15.67
CA LYS A 108 -36.79 -17.88 16.07
C LYS A 108 -36.58 -16.89 14.92
N LYS A 109 -36.85 -17.30 13.68
CA LYS A 109 -36.63 -16.50 12.45
C LYS A 109 -35.19 -16.02 12.31
N VAL A 110 -34.22 -16.87 12.69
CA VAL A 110 -32.79 -16.55 12.61
C VAL A 110 -32.03 -17.63 11.84
N PHE A 111 -30.92 -17.24 11.24
CA PHE A 111 -29.94 -18.15 10.65
C PHE A 111 -28.81 -18.40 11.65
N TYR A 112 -28.33 -19.63 11.70
CA TYR A 112 -27.16 -20.02 12.50
C TYR A 112 -26.20 -20.85 11.65
N GLU A 113 -24.92 -20.79 11.97
CA GLU A 113 -23.85 -21.53 11.30
C GLU A 113 -23.81 -23.00 11.77
#